data_AF-A0A2A5M771-F1
#
_entry.id   AF-A0A2A5M771-F1
#
_cell.length_a   1.000
_cell.length_b   1.000
_cell.length_c   1.000
_cell.angle_alpha   90.00
_cell.angle_beta   90.00
_cell.angle_gamma   90.00
#
_symmetry.space_group_name_H-M   'P 1'
#
loop_
_entity.id
_entity.type
_entity.pdbx_description
1 polymer ?
#
loop_
_entity_poly.entity_id
_entity_poly.type
_entity_poly.pdbx_seq_one_letter_code
_entity_poly.pdbx_strand_id
1 'polypeptide(L)' 'MINIAIDAMGGDFGEKPIIEGVLKALEAKPFNAILVGNSKILKPLIPKKLEQYIQYEEASEIFSMNENATDALKNKETTI' A
#
# COMPACT_ATOMS: atom_id res chain seq x y z
N MET A 1 4.41 -18.75 -4.11
CA MET A 1 3.71 -17.94 -3.09
C MET A 1 2.68 -17.06 -3.80
N ILE A 2 1.58 -16.73 -3.13
CA ILE A 2 0.55 -15.84 -3.68
C ILE A 2 1.06 -14.40 -3.57
N ASN A 3 0.81 -13.58 -4.59
CA ASN A 3 1.07 -12.15 -4.59
C ASN A 3 -0.22 -11.41 -4.28
N ILE A 4 -0.17 -10.42 -3.39
CA ILE A 4 -1.32 -9.60 -3.01
C ILE A 4 -0.88 -8.14 -3.09
N ALA A 5 -1.49 -7.37 -3.99
CA ALA A 5 -1.33 -5.93 -4.07
C ALA A 5 -2.25 -5.25 -3.06
N ILE A 6 -1.71 -4.28 -2.32
CA ILE A 6 -2.39 -3.59 -1.22
C ILE A 6 -2.15 -2.10 -1.42
N ASP A 7 -3.23 -1.33 -1.60
CA ASP A 7 -3.16 0.13 -1.44
C ASP A 7 -2.84 0.43 0.03
N ALA A 8 -1.65 0.98 0.26
CA ALA A 8 -1.15 1.29 1.58
C ALA A 8 -1.36 2.77 1.96
N MET A 9 -1.94 3.57 1.08
CA MET A 9 -2.16 5.01 1.29
C MET A 9 -3.64 5.37 1.47
N GLY A 10 -4.55 4.47 1.12
CA GLY A 10 -6.00 4.66 1.25
C GLY A 10 -6.53 4.65 2.69
N GLY A 11 -7.73 5.21 2.88
CA GLY A 11 -8.51 5.10 4.11
C GLY A 11 -8.37 6.27 5.10
N ASP A 12 -9.42 6.46 5.90
CA ASP A 12 -9.59 7.61 6.81
C ASP A 12 -8.52 7.73 7.90
N PHE A 13 -7.82 6.63 8.18
CA PHE A 13 -6.81 6.51 9.23
C PHE A 13 -5.38 6.38 8.69
N GLY A 14 -5.20 6.55 7.37
CA GLY A 14 -3.90 6.52 6.70
C GLY A 14 -3.24 5.14 6.66
N GLU A 15 -1.93 5.14 6.43
CA GLU A 15 -1.14 3.95 6.11
C GLU A 15 -0.93 2.99 7.28
N LYS A 16 -0.91 3.51 8.51
CA LYS A 16 -0.55 2.75 9.72
C LYS A 16 -1.44 1.52 9.96
N PRO A 17 -2.79 1.64 10.04
CA PRO A 17 -3.64 0.47 10.26
C PRO A 17 -3.56 -0.55 9.12
N ILE A 18 -3.32 -0.11 7.88
CA ILE A 18 -3.14 -1.01 6.74
C ILE A 18 -1.87 -1.83 6.95
N ILE A 19 -0.74 -1.17 7.25
CA ILE A 19 0.52 -1.85 7.50
C ILE A 19 0.40 -2.81 8.69
N GLU A 20 -0.22 -2.42 9.80
CA GLU A 20 -0.45 -3.32 10.94
C GLU A 20 -1.23 -4.58 10.54
N GLY A 21 -2.24 -4.44 9.68
CA GLY A 21 -2.99 -5.56 9.12
C GLY A 21 -2.12 -6.50 8.29
N VAL A 22 -1.29 -5.94 7.41
CA VAL A 22 -0.35 -6.71 6.58
C VAL A 22 0.64 -7.48 7.43
N LEU A 23 1.22 -6.85 8.46
CA LEU A 23 2.18 -7.51 9.35
C LEU A 23 1.53 -8.70 10.09
N LYS A 24 0.32 -8.51 10.65
CA LYS A 24 -0.44 -9.59 11.30
C LYS A 24 -0.77 -10.72 10.32
N ALA A 25 -1.14 -10.39 9.09
CA ALA A 25 -1.43 -11.38 8.05
C ALA A 25 -0.19 -12.21 7.68
N LEU A 26 0.97 -11.56 7.54
CA LEU A 26 2.25 -12.22 7.25
C LEU A 26 2.72 -13.13 8.40
N GLU A 27 2.42 -12.77 9.65
CA GLU A 27 2.68 -13.63 10.81
C GLU A 27 1.79 -14.88 10.82
N ALA A 28 0.54 -14.76 10.36
CA ALA A 28 -0.40 -15.88 10.26
C ALA A 28 -0.11 -16.79 9.06
N LYS A 29 0.27 -16.21 7.91
CA LYS A 29 0.54 -16.95 6.68
C LYS A 29 1.51 -16.17 5.78
N PRO A 30 2.59 -16.80 5.28
CA PRO A 30 3.50 -16.14 4.36
C PRO A 30 2.86 -15.93 2.97
N PHE A 31 2.98 -14.72 2.44
CA PHE A 31 2.64 -14.33 1.07
C PHE A 31 3.56 -13.18 0.62
N ASN A 32 3.54 -12.85 -0.66
CA ASN A 32 4.25 -11.68 -1.17
C ASN A 32 3.30 -10.48 -1.13
N ALA A 33 3.56 -9.51 -0.27
CA ALA A 33 2.78 -8.27 -0.19
C ALA A 33 3.41 -7.23 -1.11
N ILE A 34 2.64 -6.70 -2.06
CA ILE A 34 3.04 -5.57 -2.90
C ILE A 34 2.35 -4.34 -2.32
N LEU A 35 3.10 -3.52 -1.60
CA LEU A 35 2.60 -2.29 -0.99
C LEU A 35 2.66 -1.16 -2.02
N VAL A 36 1.49 -0.68 -2.43
CA VAL A 36 1.34 0.43 -3.39
C VAL A 36 1.25 1.72 -2.60
N GLY A 37 2.16 2.67 -2.84
CA GLY A 37 2.17 3.93 -2.11
C GLY A 37 3.52 4.63 -2.07
N ASN A 38 3.66 5.59 -1.15
CA ASN A 38 4.90 6.31 -0.95
C ASN A 38 5.92 5.47 -0.16
N SER A 39 6.90 4.88 -0.85
CA SER A 39 7.87 3.99 -0.23
C SER A 39 8.66 4.62 0.91
N LYS A 40 8.84 5.96 0.91
CA LYS A 40 9.57 6.66 1.98
C LYS A 40 8.80 6.64 3.30
N ILE A 41 7.47 6.63 3.24
CA ILE A 41 6.59 6.53 4.40
C ILE A 41 6.45 5.06 4.83
N LEU A 42 6.31 4.14 3.87
CA LEU A 42 6.03 2.73 4.15
C LEU A 42 7.25 1.96 4.68
N LYS A 43 8.44 2.16 4.11
CA LYS A 43 9.66 1.40 4.47
C LYS A 43 9.99 1.43 5.98
N PRO A 44 9.95 2.58 6.69
CA PRO A 44 10.21 2.62 8.12
C PRO A 44 9.21 1.85 8.98
N LEU A 45 8.00 1.57 8.47
CA LEU A 45 6.94 0.87 9.18
C LEU A 45 7.08 -0.66 9.10
N ILE A 46 7.94 -1.17 8.21
CA ILE A 46 8.14 -2.61 8.00
C ILE A 46 9.30 -3.12 8.87
N PRO A 47 9.05 -4.10 9.76
CA PRO A 47 10.12 -4.76 10.50
C PRO A 47 11.03 -5.57 9.56
N LYS A 48 12.36 -5.47 9.76
CA LYS A 48 13.37 -6.20 8.96
C LYS A 48 13.11 -7.70 8.80
N LYS A 49 12.52 -8.36 9.81
CA LYS A 49 12.21 -9.81 9.78
C LYS A 49 11.22 -10.18 8.65
N LEU A 50 10.34 -9.24 8.28
CA LEU A 50 9.29 -9.44 7.27
C LEU A 50 9.62 -8.79 5.93
N GLU A 51 10.71 -8.04 5.82
CA GLU A 51 11.08 -7.30 4.61
C GLU A 51 11.25 -8.21 3.37
N GLN A 52 11.66 -9.46 3.57
CA GLN A 52 11.76 -10.48 2.50
C GLN A 52 10.42 -10.83 1.82
N TYR A 53 9.29 -10.51 2.46
CA TYR A 53 7.94 -10.76 1.95
C TYR A 53 7.30 -9.52 1.32
N ILE A 54 7.99 -8.37 1.35
CA ILE A 54 7.46 -7.09 0.91
C ILE A 54 8.12 -6.65 -0.39
N GLN A 55 7.28 -6.24 -1.34
CA GLN A 55 7.66 -5.47 -2.51
C GLN A 55 6.97 -4.10 -2.42
N TYR A 56 7.60 -3.08 -2.97
CA TYR A 56 7.05 -1.73 -2.99
C TYR A 56 6.79 -1.33 -4.43
N GLU A 57 5.59 -0.83 -4.70
CA GLU A 57 5.23 -0.18 -5.95
C GLU A 57 5.00 1.31 -5.64
N GLU A 58 5.85 2.18 -6.20
CA GLU A 58 5.79 3.61 -5.91
C GLU A 58 4.55 4.22 -6.56
N ALA A 59 3.66 4.82 -5.76
CA ALA A 59 2.54 5.62 -6.25
C ALA A 59 2.71 7.06 -5.80
N SER A 60 3.00 7.95 -6.76
CA SER A 60 3.31 9.36 -6.52
C SER A 60 2.09 10.28 -6.43
N GLU A 61 0.90 9.83 -6.81
CA GLU A 61 -0.33 10.62 -6.77
C GLU A 61 -1.23 10.13 -5.62
N ILE A 62 -1.33 10.92 -4.55
CA ILE A 62 -2.30 10.74 -3.49
C ILE A 62 -3.44 11.72 -3.78
N PHE A 63 -4.55 11.24 -4.33
CA PHE A 63 -5.72 12.08 -4.55
C PHE A 63 -6.33 12.46 -3.21
N SER A 64 -6.30 13.76 -2.89
CA SER A 64 -7.04 14.29 -1.76
C SER A 64 -8.54 14.27 -2.07
N MET A 65 -9.37 14.00 -1.06
CA MET A 65 -10.84 13.83 -1.11
C MET A 65 -11.64 15.04 -1.65
N ASN A 66 -10.97 16.06 -2.19
CA ASN A 66 -11.53 17.34 -2.60
C ASN A 66 -11.64 17.52 -4.13
N GLU A 67 -11.34 16.49 -4.92
CA GLU A 67 -11.40 16.54 -6.38
C GLU A 67 -12.52 15.64 -6.91
N ASN A 68 -13.30 16.17 -7.86
CA ASN A 68 -14.46 15.52 -8.46
C ASN A 68 -14.07 14.14 -9.00
N ALA A 69 -14.91 13.14 -8.72
CA ALA A 69 -14.75 11.73 -9.12
C ALA A 69 -14.54 11.49 -10.64
N THR A 70 -14.68 12.54 -11.46
CA THR A 70 -14.61 12.50 -12.92
C THR A 70 -13.20 12.57 -13.49
N ASP A 71 -12.20 13.06 -12.74
CA ASP A 71 -10.83 13.25 -13.28
C ASP A 71 -9.91 12.04 -13.04
N ALA A 72 -10.27 11.11 -12.15
CA ALA A 72 -9.52 9.87 -11.86
C ALA A 72 -9.44 8.88 -13.05
N LEU A 73 -10.27 9.05 -14.09
CA LEU A 73 -10.36 8.13 -15.24
C LEU A 73 -9.55 8.59 -16.46
N LYS A 74 -8.88 9.76 -16.41
CA LYS A 74 -8.18 10.31 -17.57
C LYS A 74 -6.73 9.87 -17.73
N ASN A 75 -6.09 9.37 -16.68
CA ASN A 75 -4.70 8.93 -16.73
C ASN A 75 -4.61 7.41 -16.54
N LYS A 76 -3.85 6.74 -17.42
CA LYS A 76 -3.70 5.28 -17.46
C LYS A 76 -2.86 4.69 -16.33
N GLU A 77 -2.48 5.49 -15.34
CA GLU A 77 -1.60 5.10 -14.23
C GLU A 77 -2.26 5.45 -12.90
N THR A 78 -3.46 4.92 -12.65
CA THR A 78 -4.16 5.18 -11.39
C THR A 78 -4.75 3.87 -10.86
N THR A 79 -4.51 3.59 -9.59
CA THR A 79 -5.16 2.51 -8.84
C THR A 79 -6.17 3.14 -7.89
N ILE A 80 -7.39 2.58 -7.85
CA ILE A 80 -8.51 2.95 -6.95
C ILE A 80 -8.39 2.16 -5.65
#